data_AF-A0A3B6JJR0-F1
#
_entry.id   AF-A0A3B6JJR0-F1
#
_cell.length_a   1.000
_cell.length_b   1.000
_cell.length_c   1.000
_cell.angle_alpha   90.00
_cell.angle_beta   90.00
_cell.angle_gamma   90.00
#
_symmetry.space_group_name_H-M   'P 1'
#
loop_
_entity.id
_entity.type
_entity.pdbx_description
1 polymer ?
#
loop_
_entity_poly.entity_id
_entity_poly.type
_entity_poly.pdbx_seq_one_letter_code
_entity_poly.pdbx_strand_id
1 'polypeptide(L)'
;MPCIPASSPSIQHHNHNHHHRVLAGVGVGMGCGAEAVVAAAGTAGMRCREHDCEVPAEVARHHEHAEPGSGQCCSAVVQHVAAPAAAVWSVVRRFDQPQAYKRFVRSCALVAGDGGVGTLREVHVVSGLPAASSRERLEILDDESHVLSFRVVGGEHRLKNYLSVTTVHPSPAAPSSATVVVESYVVDVPAGNTIEDTRVFIDTIVKCNLQSLAKTAEKVAAVS
;
A
#
# COMPACT_ATOMS: atom_id res chain seq x y z
N MET A 1 -10.12 -63.33 17.93
CA MET A 1 -9.40 -62.77 19.09
C MET A 1 -9.78 -61.30 19.24
N PRO A 2 -9.95 -60.80 20.48
CA PRO A 2 -10.82 -59.67 20.81
C PRO A 2 -10.07 -58.36 21.15
N CYS A 3 -10.86 -57.32 21.37
CA CYS A 3 -10.56 -55.93 21.72
C CYS A 3 -9.82 -55.70 23.07
N ILE A 4 -9.58 -54.40 23.38
CA ILE A 4 -9.38 -53.74 24.72
C ILE A 4 -7.89 -53.55 25.14
N PRO A 5 -7.44 -52.49 25.89
CA PRO A 5 -7.74 -51.04 25.90
C PRO A 5 -6.49 -50.12 26.17
N ALA A 6 -6.78 -48.84 26.43
CA ALA A 6 -5.93 -47.76 26.95
C ALA A 6 -5.25 -48.02 28.31
N SER A 7 -4.20 -47.24 28.63
CA SER A 7 -3.92 -46.68 29.97
C SER A 7 -2.78 -45.64 29.93
N SER A 8 -3.05 -44.44 30.44
CA SER A 8 -2.04 -43.48 30.94
C SER A 8 -1.42 -43.99 32.25
N PRO A 9 -0.30 -43.41 32.69
CA PRO A 9 -0.28 -42.95 34.08
C PRO A 9 0.43 -41.61 34.33
N SER A 10 -0.07 -41.02 35.41
CA SER A 10 0.23 -39.77 36.10
C SER A 10 1.66 -39.62 36.62
N ILE A 11 2.14 -38.37 36.72
CA ILE A 11 3.26 -37.99 37.59
C ILE A 11 2.78 -36.93 38.60
N GLN A 12 3.35 -37.07 39.79
CA GLN A 12 2.84 -36.69 41.11
C GLN A 12 3.03 -35.20 41.45
N HIS A 13 2.05 -34.67 42.18
CA HIS A 13 2.11 -33.46 43.00
C HIS A 13 2.67 -33.81 44.39
N HIS A 14 3.52 -32.93 44.96
CA HIS A 14 3.81 -32.58 46.37
C HIS A 14 5.15 -31.79 46.31
N ASN A 15 5.43 -30.66 46.98
CA ASN A 15 4.97 -30.17 48.27
C ASN A 15 5.28 -28.65 48.42
N HIS A 16 4.64 -28.06 49.43
CA HIS A 16 4.73 -26.75 50.08
C HIS A 16 6.11 -26.04 50.13
N ASN A 17 6.12 -24.70 50.06
CA ASN A 17 6.30 -23.88 51.27
C ASN A 17 6.06 -22.37 51.07
N HIS A 18 5.41 -21.78 52.08
CA HIS A 18 5.26 -20.35 52.33
C HIS A 18 6.60 -19.77 52.84
N HIS A 19 6.94 -18.51 52.52
CA HIS A 19 7.45 -17.54 53.51
C HIS A 19 7.45 -16.10 52.95
N HIS A 20 6.86 -15.22 53.74
CA HIS A 20 6.79 -13.77 53.64
C HIS A 20 8.17 -13.12 53.79
N ARG A 21 8.51 -12.12 52.96
CA ARG A 21 9.39 -11.01 53.40
C ARG A 21 9.21 -9.76 52.52
N VAL A 22 8.88 -8.66 53.18
CA VAL A 22 8.74 -7.28 52.68
C VAL A 22 10.12 -6.63 52.58
N LEU A 23 10.37 -5.81 51.54
CA LEU A 23 10.95 -4.45 51.64
C LEU A 23 11.14 -3.77 50.26
N ALA A 24 10.53 -2.58 50.16
CA ALA A 24 10.92 -1.34 49.49
C ALA A 24 11.71 -1.36 48.16
N GLY A 25 11.13 -0.70 47.15
CA GLY A 25 11.84 -0.24 45.95
C GLY A 25 11.01 0.80 45.19
N VAL A 26 11.47 2.05 45.24
CA VAL A 26 10.88 3.27 44.67
C VAL A 26 10.85 3.20 43.13
N GLY A 27 9.73 3.61 42.52
CA GLY A 27 9.62 3.74 41.07
C GLY A 27 8.42 4.59 40.66
N VAL A 28 8.68 5.88 40.42
CA VAL A 28 7.76 6.91 39.93
C VAL A 28 7.33 6.57 38.49
N GLY A 29 6.02 6.66 38.21
CA GLY A 29 5.47 6.43 36.86
C GLY A 29 4.10 7.08 36.69
N MET A 30 4.13 8.33 36.24
CA MET A 30 3.05 9.23 35.86
C MET A 30 1.85 8.53 35.18
N GLY A 31 0.68 8.55 35.83
CA GLY A 31 -0.59 8.26 35.18
C GLY A 31 -1.08 9.47 34.37
N CYS A 32 -1.33 9.30 33.08
CA CYS A 32 -2.20 10.21 32.32
C CYS A 32 -3.59 9.58 32.28
N GLY A 33 -4.54 10.23 32.94
CA GLY A 33 -5.94 9.84 32.99
C GLY A 33 -6.57 9.87 31.60
N ALA A 34 -7.25 8.80 31.24
CA ALA A 34 -8.18 8.77 30.12
C ALA A 34 -9.51 9.35 30.60
N GLU A 35 -9.78 10.62 30.33
CA GLU A 35 -11.14 11.13 30.32
C GLU A 35 -11.81 10.73 28.99
N ALA A 36 -12.86 9.94 29.11
CA ALA A 36 -13.67 9.50 27.98
C ALA A 36 -14.53 10.66 27.48
N VAL A 37 -14.13 11.26 26.36
CA VAL A 37 -14.98 12.19 25.61
C VAL A 37 -15.91 11.37 24.73
N VAL A 38 -17.21 11.47 24.99
CA VAL A 38 -18.27 10.83 24.20
C VAL A 38 -18.33 11.55 22.85
N ALA A 39 -17.76 10.93 21.80
CA ALA A 39 -17.87 11.42 20.44
C ALA A 39 -19.18 10.92 19.81
N ALA A 40 -19.99 11.87 19.34
CA ALA A 40 -21.22 11.63 18.58
C ALA A 40 -20.95 10.80 17.33
N ALA A 41 -21.86 9.87 17.03
CA ALA A 41 -21.83 9.00 15.87
C ALA A 41 -22.01 9.81 14.57
N GLY A 42 -20.90 10.33 14.04
CA GLY A 42 -20.76 10.59 12.60
C GLY A 42 -20.46 9.27 11.89
N THR A 43 -21.03 9.04 10.72
CA THR A 43 -20.75 7.90 9.84
C THR A 43 -19.25 7.82 9.56
N ALA A 44 -18.55 7.04 10.39
CA ALA A 44 -17.11 6.89 10.34
C ALA A 44 -16.77 5.96 9.19
N GLY A 45 -16.31 6.53 8.10
CA GLY A 45 -15.72 5.74 7.04
C GLY A 45 -14.49 4.98 7.53
N MET A 46 -14.46 3.67 7.30
CA MET A 46 -13.29 2.82 7.26
C MET A 46 -12.28 3.26 6.18
N ARG A 47 -11.52 4.29 6.52
CA ARG A 47 -10.31 4.76 5.82
C ARG A 47 -9.33 3.61 5.53
N CYS A 48 -8.64 3.64 4.39
CA CYS A 48 -7.48 2.77 4.11
C CYS A 48 -6.27 3.22 4.97
N ARG A 49 -6.39 3.14 6.31
CA ARG A 49 -5.48 3.72 7.33
C ARG A 49 -4.10 3.07 7.45
N GLU A 50 -3.73 2.17 6.54
CA GLU A 50 -2.44 1.46 6.63
C GLU A 50 -1.21 2.39 6.54
N HIS A 51 -1.41 3.69 6.27
CA HIS A 51 -0.37 4.69 5.99
C HIS A 51 -0.31 5.81 7.03
N ASP A 52 -1.30 5.88 7.94
CA ASP A 52 -1.51 7.04 8.83
C ASP A 52 -0.31 7.31 9.76
N CYS A 53 0.55 6.31 10.01
CA CYS A 53 1.75 6.45 10.85
C CYS A 53 3.06 6.71 10.07
N GLU A 54 3.06 6.60 8.75
CA GLU A 54 4.29 6.65 7.92
C GLU A 54 4.36 7.88 7.01
N VAL A 55 3.26 8.61 6.83
CA VAL A 55 3.12 9.63 5.79
C VAL A 55 2.48 10.92 6.36
N PRO A 56 2.94 12.13 5.98
CA PRO A 56 2.35 13.37 6.48
C PRO A 56 0.84 13.49 6.18
N ALA A 57 0.09 14.17 7.06
CA ALA A 57 -1.38 14.27 6.98
C ALA A 57 -1.90 14.88 5.66
N GLU A 58 -1.16 15.78 5.04
CA GLU A 58 -1.50 16.36 3.72
C GLU A 58 -1.47 15.29 2.61
N VAL A 59 -0.57 14.33 2.72
CA VAL A 59 -0.44 13.21 1.77
C VAL A 59 -1.54 12.19 2.00
N ALA A 60 -1.89 11.92 3.26
CA ALA A 60 -2.94 10.98 3.62
C ALA A 60 -4.26 11.31 2.89
N ARG A 61 -4.58 12.60 2.70
CA ARG A 61 -5.77 13.05 1.97
C ARG A 61 -5.83 12.58 0.51
N HIS A 62 -4.70 12.45 -0.17
CA HIS A 62 -4.66 11.91 -1.53
C HIS A 62 -4.91 10.40 -1.59
N HIS A 63 -4.78 9.72 -0.45
CA HIS A 63 -5.00 8.29 -0.30
C HIS A 63 -6.28 7.97 0.49
N GLU A 64 -7.07 9.00 0.86
CA GLU A 64 -8.42 8.85 1.38
C GLU A 64 -9.37 8.52 0.24
N HIS A 65 -9.65 7.22 0.08
CA HIS A 65 -10.74 6.77 -0.77
C HIS A 65 -12.05 6.84 0.02
N ALA A 66 -13.14 7.26 -0.63
CA ALA A 66 -14.48 7.12 -0.05
C ALA A 66 -14.73 5.66 0.31
N GLU A 67 -15.55 5.42 1.34
CA GLU A 67 -15.88 4.06 1.80
C GLU A 67 -16.10 3.13 0.61
N PRO A 68 -15.29 2.06 0.49
CA PRO A 68 -15.52 1.08 -0.55
C PRO A 68 -16.96 0.60 -0.39
N GLY A 69 -17.80 0.81 -1.41
CA GLY A 69 -19.15 0.28 -1.41
C GLY A 69 -19.12 -1.24 -1.25
N SER A 70 -20.26 -1.86 -0.92
CA SER A 70 -20.35 -3.33 -0.86
C SER A 70 -19.95 -3.93 -2.21
N GLY A 71 -18.70 -4.35 -2.37
CA GLY A 71 -18.13 -4.82 -3.64
C GLY A 71 -16.87 -4.09 -4.14
N GLN A 72 -16.33 -3.13 -3.39
CA GLN A 72 -15.04 -2.50 -3.70
C GLN A 72 -13.99 -2.85 -2.65
N CYS A 73 -12.72 -2.78 -3.02
CA CYS A 73 -11.59 -2.89 -2.10
C CYS A 73 -10.58 -1.77 -2.34
N CYS A 74 -9.91 -1.36 -1.27
CA CYS A 74 -8.79 -0.43 -1.31
C CYS A 74 -7.60 -0.97 -0.51
N SER A 75 -6.42 -0.53 -0.87
CA SER A 75 -5.22 -0.62 -0.03
C SER A 75 -4.24 0.46 -0.47
N ALA A 76 -3.15 0.55 0.26
CA ALA A 76 -2.04 1.40 -0.10
C ALA A 76 -0.74 0.75 0.35
N VAL A 77 0.35 1.09 -0.33
CA VAL A 77 1.67 0.51 -0.10
C VAL A 77 2.70 1.63 0.03
N VAL A 78 3.51 1.57 1.09
CA VAL A 78 4.65 2.45 1.31
C VAL A 78 5.93 1.78 0.82
N GLN A 79 6.78 2.55 0.16
CA GLN A 79 8.14 2.16 -0.20
C GLN A 79 9.12 3.27 0.13
N HIS A 80 10.14 2.95 0.92
CA HIS A 80 11.30 3.82 1.12
C HIS A 80 12.31 3.61 0.00
N VAL A 81 12.86 4.71 -0.53
CA VAL A 81 13.83 4.72 -1.63
C VAL A 81 15.04 5.52 -1.20
N ALA A 82 16.25 4.96 -1.36
CA ALA A 82 17.50 5.65 -1.05
C ALA A 82 17.97 6.55 -2.21
N ALA A 83 17.08 7.45 -2.64
CA ALA A 83 17.34 8.44 -3.69
C ALA A 83 16.62 9.76 -3.38
N PRO A 84 17.10 10.90 -3.93
CA PRO A 84 16.40 12.19 -3.82
C PRO A 84 15.02 12.15 -4.49
N ALA A 85 14.05 12.90 -3.96
CA ALA A 85 12.68 12.91 -4.46
C ALA A 85 12.59 13.29 -5.95
N ALA A 86 13.44 14.20 -6.42
CA ALA A 86 13.51 14.59 -7.83
C ALA A 86 13.90 13.40 -8.74
N ALA A 87 14.83 12.54 -8.31
CA ALA A 87 15.23 11.37 -9.07
C ALA A 87 14.08 10.35 -9.15
N VAL A 88 13.39 10.13 -8.03
CA VAL A 88 12.22 9.24 -7.97
C VAL A 88 11.08 9.79 -8.85
N TRP A 89 10.76 11.07 -8.70
CA TRP A 89 9.69 11.72 -9.45
C TRP A 89 9.96 11.72 -10.96
N SER A 90 11.21 11.91 -11.39
CA SER A 90 11.59 11.82 -12.81
C SER A 90 11.23 10.48 -13.47
N VAL A 91 11.17 9.40 -12.67
CA VAL A 91 10.75 8.08 -13.15
C VAL A 91 9.23 7.93 -13.07
N VAL A 92 8.61 8.30 -11.94
CA VAL A 92 7.16 8.14 -11.70
C VAL A 92 6.32 8.97 -12.66
N ARG A 93 6.71 10.23 -12.91
CA ARG A 93 5.94 11.18 -13.73
C ARG A 93 5.81 10.79 -15.21
N ARG A 94 6.62 9.84 -15.70
CA ARG A 94 6.59 9.39 -17.10
C ARG A 94 5.41 8.46 -17.34
N PHE A 95 4.23 9.06 -17.49
CA PHE A 95 3.00 8.34 -17.79
C PHE A 95 3.08 7.53 -19.09
N ASP A 96 3.87 7.97 -20.06
CA ASP A 96 4.12 7.29 -21.33
C ASP A 96 5.05 6.07 -21.20
N GLN A 97 5.87 5.98 -20.14
CA GLN A 97 6.90 4.94 -19.95
C GLN A 97 6.78 4.19 -18.62
N PRO A 98 5.63 3.58 -18.29
CA PRO A 98 5.47 2.80 -17.07
C PRO A 98 6.45 1.62 -16.96
N GLN A 99 6.88 1.04 -18.09
CA GLN A 99 7.85 -0.07 -18.15
C GLN A 99 9.22 0.27 -17.54
N ALA A 100 9.52 1.56 -17.32
CA ALA A 100 10.74 1.97 -16.63
C ALA A 100 10.84 1.41 -15.20
N TYR A 101 9.69 1.14 -14.56
CA TYR A 101 9.67 0.53 -13.22
C TYR A 101 8.58 -0.54 -13.04
N LYS A 102 7.50 -0.52 -13.82
CA LYS A 102 6.44 -1.54 -13.74
C LYS A 102 6.85 -2.81 -14.48
N ARG A 103 7.24 -3.85 -13.73
CA ARG A 103 7.88 -5.07 -14.25
C ARG A 103 6.99 -5.93 -15.13
N PHE A 104 5.67 -5.81 -14.96
CA PHE A 104 4.70 -6.61 -15.69
C PHE A 104 4.23 -5.95 -16.99
N VAL A 105 4.80 -4.81 -17.36
CA VAL A 105 4.49 -4.10 -18.60
C VAL A 105 5.47 -4.55 -19.68
N ARG A 106 4.92 -5.08 -20.78
CA ARG A 106 5.67 -5.42 -21.99
C ARG A 106 5.90 -4.20 -22.87
N SER A 107 4.85 -3.41 -23.09
CA SER A 107 4.90 -2.19 -23.88
C SER A 107 3.82 -1.19 -23.44
N CYS A 108 4.04 0.07 -23.76
CA CYS A 108 3.10 1.15 -23.52
C CYS A 108 3.09 2.08 -24.74
N ALA A 109 1.91 2.52 -25.15
CA ALA A 109 1.72 3.50 -26.20
C ALA A 109 0.72 4.56 -25.76
N LEU A 110 0.98 5.82 -26.06
CA LEU A 110 -0.04 6.87 -25.93
C LEU A 110 -1.04 6.72 -27.07
N VAL A 111 -2.32 6.59 -26.74
CA VAL A 111 -3.41 6.39 -27.70
C VAL A 111 -4.23 7.65 -27.93
N ALA A 112 -4.18 8.61 -27.01
CA ALA A 112 -4.77 9.94 -27.16
C ALA A 112 -4.16 10.91 -26.15
N GLY A 113 -4.10 12.20 -26.50
CA GLY A 113 -3.56 13.25 -25.63
C GLY A 113 -2.11 13.61 -25.92
N ASP A 114 -1.59 14.55 -25.13
CA ASP A 114 -0.29 15.21 -25.31
C ASP A 114 0.72 14.86 -24.20
N GLY A 115 0.35 13.97 -23.27
CA GLY A 115 1.12 13.64 -22.07
C GLY A 115 0.62 14.34 -20.80
N GLY A 116 -0.30 15.31 -20.91
CA GLY A 116 -0.95 15.99 -19.79
C GLY A 116 -2.20 15.27 -19.27
N VAL A 117 -2.88 15.86 -18.29
CA VAL A 117 -4.11 15.32 -17.68
C VAL A 117 -5.16 15.04 -18.76
N GLY A 118 -5.79 13.87 -18.70
CA GLY A 118 -6.72 13.37 -19.71
C GLY A 118 -6.07 12.52 -20.81
N THR A 119 -4.73 12.48 -20.89
CA THR A 119 -4.01 11.59 -21.80
C THR A 119 -4.35 10.13 -21.51
N LEU A 120 -4.51 9.35 -22.60
CA LEU A 120 -4.76 7.93 -22.56
C LEU A 120 -3.52 7.16 -23.00
N ARG A 121 -3.16 6.15 -22.23
CA ARG A 121 -2.17 5.15 -22.61
C ARG A 121 -2.82 3.77 -22.74
N GLU A 122 -2.29 2.96 -23.64
CA GLU A 122 -2.57 1.53 -23.73
C GLU A 122 -1.33 0.76 -23.32
N VAL A 123 -1.48 -0.06 -22.29
CA VAL A 123 -0.43 -0.86 -21.67
C VAL A 123 -0.68 -2.30 -22.05
N HIS A 124 0.32 -2.96 -22.63
CA HIS A 124 0.31 -4.40 -22.81
C HIS A 124 1.12 -5.06 -21.71
N VAL A 125 0.54 -6.08 -21.08
CA VAL A 125 1.22 -6.81 -20.00
C VAL A 125 1.96 -8.03 -20.54
N VAL A 126 2.89 -8.55 -19.74
CA VAL A 126 3.63 -9.78 -20.07
C VAL A 126 2.72 -11.01 -20.04
N SER A 127 3.07 -12.02 -20.85
CA SER A 127 2.34 -13.30 -20.89
C SER A 127 2.35 -14.03 -19.55
N GLY A 128 1.26 -14.73 -19.22
CA GLY A 128 1.12 -15.47 -17.96
C GLY A 128 0.33 -14.72 -16.88
N LEU A 129 -0.06 -13.47 -17.12
CA LEU A 129 -1.07 -12.78 -16.33
C LEU A 129 -2.47 -12.97 -16.96
N PRO A 130 -3.56 -12.86 -16.16
CA PRO A 130 -4.93 -12.98 -16.67
C PRO A 130 -5.38 -11.87 -17.62
N ALA A 131 -4.52 -10.90 -17.91
CA ALA A 131 -4.81 -9.73 -18.70
C ALA A 131 -3.87 -9.65 -19.91
N ALA A 132 -4.32 -9.05 -21.01
CA ALA A 132 -3.48 -8.79 -22.18
C ALA A 132 -3.18 -7.30 -22.38
N SER A 133 -4.16 -6.44 -22.09
CA SER A 133 -4.03 -4.99 -22.22
C SER A 133 -4.83 -4.23 -21.16
N SER A 134 -4.41 -3.00 -20.86
CA SER A 134 -5.07 -2.05 -19.98
C SER A 134 -5.06 -0.67 -20.63
N ARG A 135 -6.21 -0.02 -20.73
CA ARG A 135 -6.35 1.35 -21.23
C ARG A 135 -6.56 2.28 -20.05
N GLU A 136 -5.63 3.21 -19.87
CA GLU A 136 -5.49 4.01 -18.67
C GLU A 136 -5.52 5.49 -19.01
N ARG A 137 -6.21 6.27 -18.18
CA ARG A 137 -6.32 7.72 -18.29
C ARG A 137 -5.56 8.38 -17.16
N LEU A 138 -4.75 9.39 -17.50
CA LEU A 138 -4.11 10.25 -16.52
C LEU A 138 -5.16 11.20 -15.92
N GLU A 139 -5.32 11.13 -14.60
CA GLU A 139 -6.28 11.95 -13.84
C GLU A 139 -5.59 13.12 -13.14
N ILE A 140 -4.38 12.90 -12.60
CA ILE A 140 -3.59 13.93 -11.93
C ILE A 140 -2.14 13.79 -12.37
N LEU A 141 -1.50 14.92 -12.66
CA LEU A 141 -0.06 15.05 -12.79
C LEU A 141 0.34 16.41 -12.22
N ASP A 142 0.77 16.41 -10.96
CA ASP A 142 1.23 17.60 -10.24
C ASP A 142 2.73 17.46 -9.99
N ASP A 143 3.51 18.23 -10.75
CA ASP A 143 4.97 18.26 -10.64
C ASP A 143 5.46 19.04 -9.40
N GLU A 144 4.65 19.90 -8.80
CA GLU A 144 5.03 20.66 -7.61
C GLU A 144 4.86 19.82 -6.34
N SER A 145 3.71 19.14 -6.22
CA SER A 145 3.40 18.28 -5.07
C SER A 145 3.83 16.82 -5.27
N HIS A 146 4.40 16.48 -6.43
CA HIS A 146 4.77 15.13 -6.86
C HIS A 146 3.63 14.10 -6.70
N VAL A 147 2.46 14.43 -7.29
CA VAL A 147 1.26 13.58 -7.25
C VAL A 147 0.92 13.11 -8.66
N LEU A 148 0.80 11.80 -8.84
CA LEU A 148 0.32 11.18 -10.07
C LEU A 148 -0.91 10.34 -9.76
N SER A 149 -1.96 10.46 -10.56
CA SER A 149 -3.12 9.60 -10.47
C SER A 149 -3.54 9.14 -11.85
N PHE A 150 -3.93 7.88 -11.96
CA PHE A 150 -4.51 7.34 -13.18
C PHE A 150 -5.66 6.41 -12.87
N ARG A 151 -6.63 6.36 -13.79
CA ARG A 151 -7.71 5.39 -13.72
C ARG A 151 -7.71 4.48 -14.92
N VAL A 152 -8.16 3.26 -14.72
CA VAL A 152 -8.36 2.31 -15.81
C VAL A 152 -9.75 2.53 -16.40
N VAL A 153 -9.79 2.80 -17.70
CA VAL A 153 -11.02 3.13 -18.46
C VAL A 153 -11.47 2.01 -19.40
N GLY A 154 -10.63 0.99 -19.59
CA GLY A 154 -10.94 -0.18 -20.41
C GLY A 154 -9.73 -1.12 -20.52
N GLY A 155 -9.85 -2.16 -21.33
CA GLY A 155 -8.79 -3.15 -21.52
C GLY A 155 -9.28 -4.58 -21.29
N GLU A 156 -8.38 -5.52 -21.52
CA GLU A 156 -8.62 -6.96 -21.32
C GLU A 156 -8.20 -7.37 -19.91
N HIS A 157 -8.94 -6.92 -18.89
CA HIS A 157 -8.77 -7.35 -17.50
C HIS A 157 -10.07 -7.20 -16.71
N ARG A 158 -10.12 -7.80 -15.51
CA ARG A 158 -11.30 -7.80 -14.64
C ARG A 158 -11.37 -6.61 -13.67
N LEU A 159 -10.32 -5.79 -13.58
CA LEU A 159 -10.19 -4.65 -12.66
C LEU A 159 -11.02 -3.45 -13.12
N LYS A 160 -12.32 -3.44 -12.80
CA LYS A 160 -13.21 -2.32 -13.11
C LYS A 160 -13.04 -1.18 -12.10
N ASN A 161 -13.20 0.04 -12.57
CA ASN A 161 -13.09 1.27 -11.76
C ASN A 161 -11.79 1.35 -10.95
N TYR A 162 -10.70 0.73 -11.42
CA TYR A 162 -9.40 0.87 -10.78
C TYR A 162 -8.95 2.33 -10.88
N LEU A 163 -8.67 2.93 -9.74
CA LEU A 163 -8.10 4.26 -9.60
C LEU A 163 -6.88 4.12 -8.69
N SER A 164 -5.74 4.63 -9.13
CA SER A 164 -4.52 4.62 -8.34
C SER A 164 -3.97 6.02 -8.21
N VAL A 165 -3.46 6.31 -7.01
CA VAL A 165 -2.80 7.57 -6.67
C VAL A 165 -1.41 7.25 -6.12
N THR A 166 -0.39 7.82 -6.73
CA THR A 166 1.00 7.73 -6.30
C THR A 166 1.48 9.10 -5.86
N THR A 167 2.08 9.18 -4.68
CA THR A 167 2.69 10.40 -4.15
C THR A 167 4.14 10.15 -3.74
N VAL A 168 4.99 11.16 -3.90
CA VAL A 168 6.45 11.05 -3.68
C VAL A 168 6.94 12.17 -2.77
N HIS A 169 7.49 11.81 -1.61
CA HIS A 169 7.85 12.76 -0.56
C HIS A 169 9.30 12.60 -0.12
N PRO A 170 10.05 13.69 0.11
CA PRO A 170 11.31 13.61 0.83
C PRO A 170 11.12 12.94 2.20
N SER A 171 12.02 12.04 2.58
CA SER A 171 11.99 11.43 3.91
C SER A 171 12.29 12.49 4.97
N PRO A 172 11.48 12.61 6.06
CA PRO A 172 11.76 13.55 7.14
C PRO A 172 13.13 13.33 7.80
N ALA A 173 13.62 12.09 7.80
CA ALA A 173 14.90 11.73 8.40
C ALA A 173 16.11 12.06 7.50
N ALA A 174 15.92 12.09 6.19
CA ALA A 174 17.00 12.31 5.21
C ALA A 174 16.46 12.94 3.91
N PRO A 175 16.02 14.20 3.95
CA PRO A 175 15.23 14.82 2.88
C PRO A 175 15.99 14.98 1.56
N SER A 176 17.32 15.05 1.60
CA SER A 176 18.17 15.21 0.42
C SER A 176 18.59 13.88 -0.23
N SER A 177 18.40 12.74 0.44
CA SER A 177 18.96 11.46 0.00
C SER A 177 18.01 10.27 0.12
N ALA A 178 16.84 10.45 0.73
CA ALA A 178 15.83 9.41 0.84
C ALA A 178 14.43 9.96 0.56
N THR A 179 13.59 9.09 0.04
CA THR A 179 12.22 9.40 -0.40
C THR A 179 11.26 8.33 0.09
N VAL A 180 10.04 8.74 0.43
CA VAL A 180 8.91 7.88 0.74
C VAL A 180 7.94 7.96 -0.43
N VAL A 181 7.66 6.82 -1.05
CA VAL A 181 6.67 6.69 -2.12
C VAL A 181 5.46 5.95 -1.57
N VAL A 182 4.27 6.49 -1.81
CA VAL A 182 3.02 5.87 -1.40
C VAL A 182 2.15 5.68 -2.63
N GLU A 183 1.74 4.45 -2.90
CA GLU A 183 0.77 4.13 -3.95
C GLU A 183 -0.48 3.53 -3.31
N SER A 184 -1.61 4.25 -3.43
CA SER A 184 -2.93 3.75 -3.05
C SER A 184 -3.74 3.39 -4.27
N TYR A 185 -4.74 2.54 -4.06
CA TYR A 185 -5.73 2.24 -5.07
C TYR A 185 -7.10 1.94 -4.47
N VAL A 186 -8.12 2.08 -5.31
CA VAL A 186 -9.46 1.54 -5.11
C VAL A 186 -9.89 0.83 -6.38
N VAL A 187 -10.63 -0.28 -6.24
CA VAL A 187 -11.08 -1.08 -7.37
C VAL A 187 -12.35 -1.86 -7.02
N ASP A 188 -13.15 -2.18 -8.02
CA ASP A 188 -14.25 -3.13 -7.88
C ASP A 188 -13.72 -4.57 -7.76
N VAL A 189 -14.29 -5.33 -6.82
CA VAL A 189 -13.99 -6.75 -6.65
C VAL A 189 -14.60 -7.51 -7.84
N PRO A 190 -13.79 -8.22 -8.64
CA PRO A 190 -14.30 -9.01 -9.74
C PRO A 190 -15.28 -10.09 -9.29
N ALA A 191 -16.35 -10.31 -10.06
CA ALA A 191 -17.31 -11.38 -9.77
C ALA A 191 -16.60 -12.74 -9.66
N GLY A 192 -16.81 -13.45 -8.54
CA GLY A 192 -16.15 -14.72 -8.24
C GLY A 192 -14.84 -14.61 -7.45
N ASN A 193 -14.38 -13.40 -7.10
CA ASN A 193 -13.27 -13.17 -6.18
C ASN A 193 -13.78 -12.66 -4.83
N THR A 194 -13.02 -12.94 -3.77
CA THR A 194 -13.19 -12.27 -2.47
C THR A 194 -12.51 -10.90 -2.49
N ILE A 195 -12.85 -10.05 -1.51
CA ILE A 195 -12.17 -8.76 -1.28
C ILE A 195 -10.69 -9.02 -1.01
N GLU A 196 -10.39 -10.00 -0.16
CA GLU A 196 -9.05 -10.37 0.28
C GLU A 196 -8.20 -10.86 -0.89
N ASP A 197 -8.71 -11.77 -1.72
CA ASP A 197 -7.96 -12.28 -2.88
C ASP A 197 -7.62 -11.16 -3.87
N THR A 198 -8.59 -10.27 -4.12
CA THR A 198 -8.40 -9.13 -5.02
C THR A 198 -7.35 -8.18 -4.47
N ARG A 199 -7.42 -7.89 -3.18
CA ARG A 199 -6.46 -7.03 -2.49
C ARG A 199 -5.05 -7.62 -2.53
N VAL A 200 -4.88 -8.87 -2.10
CA VAL A 200 -3.57 -9.54 -2.07
C VAL A 200 -2.94 -9.57 -3.46
N PHE A 201 -3.73 -9.83 -4.50
CA PHE A 201 -3.25 -9.84 -5.88
C PHE A 201 -2.71 -8.46 -6.31
N ILE A 202 -3.48 -7.39 -6.07
CA ILE A 202 -3.09 -6.03 -6.48
C ILE A 202 -1.94 -5.51 -5.62
N ASP A 203 -1.98 -5.71 -4.30
CA ASP A 203 -0.90 -5.36 -3.38
C ASP A 203 0.42 -5.98 -3.81
N THR A 204 0.39 -7.23 -4.27
CA THR A 204 1.58 -7.92 -4.77
C THR A 204 2.15 -7.21 -6.00
N ILE A 205 1.29 -6.81 -6.94
CA ILE A 205 1.70 -6.08 -8.14
C ILE A 205 2.29 -4.71 -7.77
N VAL A 206 1.60 -3.94 -6.92
CA VAL A 206 2.04 -2.61 -6.48
C VAL A 206 3.37 -2.70 -5.73
N LYS A 207 3.51 -3.63 -4.77
CA LYS A 207 4.77 -3.89 -4.06
C LYS A 207 5.91 -4.22 -5.01
N CYS A 208 5.69 -5.10 -6.00
CA CYS A 208 6.72 -5.44 -6.99
C CYS A 208 7.14 -4.23 -7.83
N ASN A 209 6.19 -3.37 -8.21
CA ASN A 209 6.46 -2.16 -8.97
C ASN A 209 7.27 -1.16 -8.14
N LEU A 210 6.86 -0.87 -6.89
CA LEU A 210 7.56 0.08 -6.03
C LEU A 210 8.98 -0.39 -5.65
N GLN A 211 9.18 -1.69 -5.42
CA GLN A 211 10.52 -2.25 -5.22
C GLN A 211 11.41 -2.10 -6.46
N SER A 212 10.83 -2.20 -7.66
CA SER A 212 11.56 -1.97 -8.90
C SER A 212 11.86 -0.49 -9.11
N LEU A 213 10.91 0.39 -8.75
CA LEU A 213 11.10 1.84 -8.76
C LEU A 213 12.27 2.25 -7.88
N ALA A 214 12.36 1.71 -6.66
CA ALA A 214 13.46 1.99 -5.74
C ALA A 214 14.82 1.73 -6.41
N LYS A 215 14.99 0.54 -6.99
CA LYS A 215 16.21 0.13 -7.69
C LYS A 215 16.51 1.00 -8.92
N THR A 216 15.49 1.40 -9.68
CA THR A 216 15.68 2.26 -10.85
C THR A 216 16.08 3.68 -10.42
N ALA A 217 15.41 4.24 -9.41
CA ALA A 217 15.69 5.59 -8.94
C ALA A 217 17.06 5.73 -8.26
N GLU A 218 17.49 4.72 -7.49
CA GLU A 218 18.84 4.67 -6.91
C GLU A 218 19.92 4.66 -8.00
N LYS A 219 19.69 3.96 -9.12
CA LYS A 219 20.59 3.99 -10.27
C LYS A 219 20.61 5.33 -10.97
N VAL A 220 19.46 5.98 -11.13
CA VAL A 220 19.38 7.33 -11.71
C VAL A 220 20.15 8.33 -10.84
N ALA A 221 19.97 8.26 -9.52
CA ALA A 221 20.68 9.12 -8.57
C ALA A 221 22.19 8.87 -8.55
N ALA A 222 22.66 7.64 -8.78
CA ALA A 222 24.09 7.33 -8.86
C ALA A 222 24.78 7.88 -10.12
N VAL A 223 24.02 8.30 -11.13
CA VAL A 223 24.53 8.81 -12.42
C VAL A 223 24.31 10.32 -12.57
N SER A 224 23.55 10.93 -11.65
CA SER A 224 23.24 12.37 -11.63
C SER A 224 24.25 13.14 -10.78
#